data_AF-A0A1S2LEX9-F1
#
_entry.id   AF-A0A1S2LEX9-F1
#
_cell.length_a   1.000
_cell.length_b   1.000
_cell.length_c   1.000
_cell.angle_alpha   90.00
_cell.angle_beta   90.00
_cell.angle_gamma   90.00
#
_symmetry.space_group_name_H-M   'P 1'
#
loop_
_entity.id
_entity.type
_entity.pdbx_description
1 polymer ?
#
loop_
_entity_poly.entity_id
_entity_poly.type
_entity_poly.pdbx_seq_one_letter_code
_entity_poly.pdbx_strand_id
1 'polypeptide(L)'
;MPKFRRKPVIVEAVKITSPITIETAEGTLTGKAGDYLITHADGAQYPCNADTFKQTYEPIRVDIRTFVYKVLRKVKHKLKTQ
;
A
#
# COMPACT_ATOMS: atom_id res chain seq x y z
N MET A 1 -21.20 9.09 -25.18
CA MET A 1 -20.90 7.84 -24.46
C MET A 1 -20.34 8.17 -23.09
N PRO A 2 -20.74 7.46 -22.01
CA PRO A 2 -20.19 7.70 -20.67
C PRO A 2 -18.72 7.27 -20.60
N LYS A 3 -17.90 8.08 -19.91
CA LYS A 3 -16.47 7.83 -19.70
C LYS A 3 -16.24 7.47 -18.23
N PHE A 4 -15.43 6.45 -17.98
CA PHE A 4 -15.10 5.98 -16.63
C PHE A 4 -13.58 5.98 -16.44
N ARG A 5 -13.11 6.16 -15.18
CA ARG A 5 -11.69 6.06 -14.79
C ARG A 5 -11.51 5.01 -13.71
N ARG A 6 -10.36 4.34 -13.68
CA ARG A 6 -9.99 3.44 -12.57
C ARG A 6 -9.81 4.24 -11.29
N LYS A 7 -10.19 3.65 -10.15
CA LYS A 7 -9.91 4.24 -8.83
C LYS A 7 -8.40 4.18 -8.56
N PRO A 8 -7.79 5.21 -7.96
CA PRO A 8 -6.40 5.14 -7.51
C PRO A 8 -6.31 4.11 -6.38
N VAL A 9 -5.44 3.11 -6.55
CA VAL A 9 -5.23 2.05 -5.56
C VAL A 9 -3.92 2.34 -4.82
N ILE A 10 -4.01 2.46 -3.50
CA ILE A 10 -2.84 2.53 -2.62
C ILE A 10 -2.57 1.11 -2.14
N VAL A 11 -1.32 0.67 -2.23
CA VAL A 11 -0.88 -0.65 -1.79
C VAL A 11 0.29 -0.53 -0.83
N GLU A 12 0.46 -1.52 0.03
CA GLU A 12 1.68 -1.70 0.80
C GLU A 12 2.63 -2.58 -0.01
N ALA A 13 3.91 -2.25 -0.02
CA ALA A 13 4.90 -3.02 -0.75
C ALA A 13 6.24 -3.04 -0.02
N VAL A 14 6.86 -4.22 0.01
CA VAL A 14 8.19 -4.42 0.59
C VAL A 14 9.14 -4.97 -0.47
N LYS A 15 10.38 -4.48 -0.49
CA LYS A 15 11.39 -4.99 -1.42
C LYS A 15 11.92 -6.33 -0.91
N ILE A 16 11.89 -7.33 -1.77
CA ILE A 16 12.33 -8.69 -1.49
C ILE A 16 13.87 -8.73 -1.52
N THR A 17 14.50 -9.24 -0.48
CA THR A 17 15.98 -9.33 -0.38
C THR A 17 16.55 -10.70 -0.74
N SER A 18 15.72 -11.74 -0.67
CA SER A 18 16.06 -13.13 -1.00
C SER A 18 14.90 -13.75 -1.78
N PRO A 19 15.12 -14.72 -2.67
CA PRO A 19 14.02 -15.36 -3.39
C PRO A 19 12.97 -15.92 -2.42
N ILE A 20 11.70 -15.66 -2.71
CA ILE A 20 10.56 -16.12 -1.90
C ILE A 20 9.60 -16.91 -2.77
N THR A 21 8.88 -17.81 -2.13
CA THR A 21 7.77 -18.55 -2.72
C THR A 21 6.58 -18.37 -1.80
N ILE A 22 5.45 -17.92 -2.35
CA ILE A 22 4.20 -17.73 -1.62
C ILE A 22 3.12 -18.60 -2.24
N GLU A 23 2.27 -19.18 -1.39
CA GLU A 23 1.07 -19.87 -1.83
C GLU A 23 -0.09 -18.87 -1.84
N THR A 24 -0.74 -18.74 -2.99
CA THR A 24 -1.95 -17.94 -3.15
C THR A 24 -3.11 -18.83 -3.56
N ALA A 25 -4.34 -18.33 -3.48
CA ALA A 25 -5.52 -19.06 -3.94
C ALA A 25 -5.47 -19.44 -5.44
N GLU A 26 -4.68 -18.70 -6.22
CA GLU A 26 -4.49 -18.90 -7.66
C GLU A 26 -3.29 -19.80 -7.97
N GLY A 27 -2.54 -20.22 -6.94
CA GLY A 27 -1.38 -21.09 -7.04
C GLY A 27 -0.13 -20.52 -6.40
N THR A 28 0.98 -21.23 -6.58
CA THR A 28 2.27 -20.87 -6.01
C THR A 28 2.95 -19.80 -6.87
N LEU A 29 3.25 -18.65 -6.27
CA LEU A 29 3.99 -17.56 -6.91
C LEU A 29 5.41 -17.49 -6.37
N THR A 30 6.36 -17.17 -7.24
CA THR A 30 7.77 -17.00 -6.87
C THR A 30 8.21 -15.56 -7.14
N GLY A 31 8.95 -15.00 -6.20
CA GLY A 31 9.55 -13.66 -6.29
C GLY A 31 11.07 -13.76 -6.20
N LYS A 32 11.80 -12.93 -6.94
CA LYS A 32 13.27 -12.90 -6.90
C LYS A 32 13.76 -11.82 -5.95
N ALA A 33 15.01 -11.94 -5.52
CA ALA A 33 15.68 -10.85 -4.82
C ALA A 33 15.71 -9.60 -5.72
N GLY A 34 15.29 -8.47 -5.18
CA GLY A 34 15.19 -7.19 -5.89
C GLY A 34 13.77 -6.79 -6.28
N ASP A 35 12.85 -7.75 -6.42
CA ASP A 35 11.44 -7.53 -6.72
C ASP A 35 10.69 -6.96 -5.49
N TYR A 36 9.42 -6.61 -5.66
CA TYR A 36 8.54 -6.14 -4.59
C TYR A 36 7.47 -7.18 -4.28
N LEU A 37 7.24 -7.45 -2.99
CA LEU A 37 6.06 -8.16 -2.52
C LEU A 37 4.99 -7.11 -2.20
N ILE A 38 3.89 -7.13 -2.94
CA ILE A 38 2.78 -6.19 -2.76
C ILE A 38 1.70 -6.85 -1.93
N THR A 39 1.12 -6.11 -0.99
CA THR A 39 -0.03 -6.52 -0.17
C THR A 39 -1.22 -5.61 -0.46
N HIS A 40 -2.35 -6.22 -0.85
CA HIS A 40 -3.63 -5.54 -1.02
C HIS A 40 -4.39 -5.42 0.32
N ALA A 41 -5.42 -4.56 0.34
CA ALA A 41 -6.22 -4.29 1.54
C ALA A 41 -7.01 -5.51 2.06
N ASP A 42 -7.20 -6.52 1.23
CA ASP A 42 -7.81 -7.81 1.57
C ASP A 42 -6.80 -8.84 2.12
N GLY A 43 -5.53 -8.46 2.21
CA GLY A 43 -4.43 -9.34 2.63
C GLY A 43 -3.84 -10.18 1.51
N ALA A 44 -4.32 -10.07 0.26
CA ALA A 44 -3.74 -10.79 -0.86
C ALA A 44 -2.33 -10.29 -1.16
N GLN A 45 -1.40 -11.23 -1.37
CA GLN A 45 0.00 -10.93 -1.64
C GLN A 45 0.44 -11.47 -2.99
N TYR A 46 1.27 -10.69 -3.69
CA TYR A 46 1.85 -11.09 -4.96
C TYR A 46 3.22 -10.47 -5.18
N PRO A 47 4.19 -11.24 -5.70
CA PRO A 47 5.46 -10.69 -6.14
C PRO A 47 5.26 -9.88 -7.43
N CYS A 48 5.95 -8.75 -7.53
CA CYS A 48 5.92 -7.85 -8.67
C CYS A 48 7.34 -7.43 -9.02
N ASN A 49 7.69 -7.51 -10.30
CA ASN A 49 9.01 -7.13 -10.75
C ASN A 49 9.33 -5.66 -10.44
N ALA A 50 10.57 -5.39 -10.05
CA ALA A 50 11.02 -4.06 -9.63
C ALA A 50 10.79 -2.96 -10.68
N ASP A 51 11.01 -3.25 -11.96
CA ASP A 51 10.86 -2.27 -13.04
C ASP A 51 9.38 -1.96 -13.29
N THR A 52 8.54 -3.00 -13.33
CA THR A 52 7.08 -2.86 -13.43
C THR A 52 6.53 -2.08 -12.23
N PHE A 53 7.01 -2.37 -11.02
CA PHE A 53 6.57 -1.70 -9.80
C PHE A 53 6.85 -0.20 -9.86
N LYS A 54 8.06 0.21 -10.21
CA LYS A 54 8.45 1.62 -10.30
C LYS A 54 7.75 2.39 -11.42
N GLN A 55 7.34 1.71 -12.48
CA GLN A 55 6.55 2.33 -13.56
C GLN A 55 5.07 2.51 -13.17
N THR A 56 4.57 1.68 -12.26
CA THR A 56 3.14 1.63 -11.90
C THR A 56 2.83 2.39 -10.60
N TYR A 57 3.78 2.43 -9.66
CA TYR A 57 3.57 2.96 -8.32
C TYR A 57 4.54 4.09 -8.00
N GLU A 58 4.03 5.08 -7.27
CA GLU A 58 4.80 6.21 -6.76
C GLU A 58 4.73 6.25 -5.23
N PRO A 59 5.82 6.67 -4.55
CA PRO A 59 5.83 6.78 -3.10
C PRO A 59 4.88 7.87 -2.63
N ILE A 60 3.98 7.52 -1.71
CA ILE A 60 3.07 8.47 -1.10
C ILE A 60 3.77 9.16 0.08
N ARG A 61 3.92 10.49 0.00
CA ARG A 61 4.32 11.28 1.17
C ARG A 61 3.14 11.44 2.11
N VAL A 62 3.12 10.67 3.19
CA VAL A 62 2.14 10.85 4.26
C VAL A 62 2.60 12.00 5.15
N ASP A 63 1.88 13.12 5.10
CA ASP A 63 2.10 14.20 6.07
C ASP A 63 1.47 13.84 7.42
N ILE A 64 2.26 13.16 8.25
CA ILE A 64 1.88 12.72 9.60
C ILE A 64 1.48 13.92 10.46
N ARG A 65 2.05 15.12 10.24
CA ARG A 65 1.70 16.30 11.03
C ARG A 65 0.23 16.64 10.87
N THR A 66 -0.25 16.71 9.63
CA THR A 66 -1.66 17.05 9.35
C THR A 66 -2.62 16.04 9.99
N PHE A 67 -2.28 14.75 9.98
CA PHE A 67 -3.08 13.71 10.63
C PHE A 67 -3.09 13.88 12.16
N VAL A 68 -1.93 14.00 12.78
CA VAL A 68 -1.77 14.17 14.23
C VAL A 68 -2.47 15.46 14.70
N TYR A 69 -2.32 16.58 13.99
CA TYR A 69 -2.99 17.83 14.32
C TYR A 69 -4.52 17.71 14.28
N LYS A 70 -5.08 16.97 13.30
CA LYS A 70 -6.54 16.72 13.24
C LYS A 70 -7.01 15.87 14.42
N VAL A 71 -6.26 14.84 14.80
CA VAL A 71 -6.57 13.98 15.96
C VAL A 71 -6.49 14.78 17.26
N LEU A 72 -5.37 15.47 17.51
CA LEU A 72 -5.19 16.31 18.69
C LEU A 72 -6.26 17.41 18.80
N ARG A 73 -6.64 18.04 17.68
CA ARG A 73 -7.71 19.04 17.65
C ARG A 73 -9.06 18.45 18.06
N LYS A 74 -9.41 17.25 17.58
CA LYS A 74 -10.63 16.55 18.01
C LYS A 74 -10.61 16.20 19.49
N VAL A 75 -9.49 15.71 20.01
CA VAL A 75 -9.33 15.41 21.45
C VAL A 75 -9.49 16.67 22.29
N LYS A 76 -8.86 17.78 21.88
CA LYS A 76 -8.95 19.07 22.58
C LYS A 76 -10.36 19.65 22.56
N HIS A 77 -11.13 19.45 21.49
CA HIS A 77 -12.56 19.80 21.47
C HIS A 77 -13.40 18.89 22.37
N LYS A 78 -13.11 17.59 22.43
CA LYS A 78 -13.85 16.65 23.28
C LYS A 78 -13.64 16.91 24.78
N LEU A 79 -12.45 17.34 25.18
CA LEU A 79 -12.11 17.71 26.56
C LEU A 79 -12.69 19.07 26.99
N LYS A 80 -13.17 19.91 26.06
CA LYS A 80 -13.71 21.25 26.35
C LYS A 80 -15.24 21.27 26.45
N THR A 81 -15.90 20.14 26.20
CA THR A 81 -17.36 19.97 26.24
C THR A 81 -17.79 18.99 27.35
N GLN A 82 -16.90 18.77 28.32
CA GLN A 82 -17.18 18.10 29.60
C GLN A 82 -16.79 19.08 30.71
#